data_AF-A0A970AU21-F1
#
_entry.id   AF-A0A970AU21-F1
#
_cell.length_a   1.000
_cell.length_b   1.000
_cell.length_c   1.000
_cell.angle_alpha   90.00
_cell.angle_beta   90.00
_cell.angle_gamma   90.00
#
_symmetry.space_group_name_H-M   'P 1'
#
loop_
_entity.id
_entity.type
_entity.pdbx_description
1 polymer ?
#
loop_
_entity_poly.entity_id
_entity_poly.type
_entity_poly.pdbx_seq_one_letter_code
_entity_poly.pdbx_strand_id
1 'polypeptide(L)'
;MKKILVRVALVALAFLALRGCFGTSWNQRLTLVIETPQGEVSGKSVTKVSFSPRNKIFLRDLDSSTLRLRGEAAMVEVLPNRWLFALLPGQETLIYYHLEDRRPDDQMPRGLEGAIS
;
A
#
# COMPACT_ATOMS: atom_id res chain seq x y z
N MET A 1 -25.57 30.22 -28.49
CA MET A 1 -25.17 28.79 -28.64
C MET A 1 -23.65 28.60 -28.57
N LYS A 2 -22.84 29.28 -29.40
CA LYS A 2 -21.37 29.15 -29.44
C LYS A 2 -20.66 29.36 -28.09
N LYS A 3 -21.10 30.35 -27.29
CA LYS A 3 -20.57 30.64 -25.95
C LYS A 3 -20.92 29.56 -24.90
N ILE A 4 -22.05 28.88 -25.08
CA ILE A 4 -22.50 27.79 -24.18
C ILE A 4 -21.68 26.54 -24.46
N LEU A 5 -21.46 26.21 -25.73
CA LEU A 5 -20.59 25.11 -26.17
C LEU A 5 -19.16 25.23 -25.65
N VAL A 6 -18.58 26.44 -25.69
CA VAL A 6 -17.24 26.70 -25.14
C VAL A 6 -17.18 26.49 -23.62
N ARG A 7 -18.21 26.93 -22.88
CA ARG A 7 -18.27 26.73 -21.42
C ARG A 7 -18.43 25.26 -21.06
N VAL A 8 -19.25 24.52 -21.78
CA VAL A 8 -19.43 23.07 -21.59
C VAL A 8 -18.12 22.32 -21.88
N ALA A 9 -17.42 22.68 -22.96
CA ALA A 9 -16.11 22.10 -23.28
C ALA A 9 -15.05 22.39 -22.20
N LEU A 10 -15.02 23.60 -21.64
CA LEU A 10 -14.11 23.98 -20.56
C LEU A 10 -14.40 23.20 -19.27
N VAL A 11 -15.68 23.04 -18.91
CA VAL A 11 -16.07 22.25 -17.73
C VAL A 11 -15.75 20.78 -17.94
N ALA A 12 -16.01 20.21 -19.12
CA ALA A 12 -15.65 18.83 -19.44
C ALA A 12 -14.14 18.59 -19.40
N LEU A 13 -13.34 19.54 -19.90
CA LEU A 13 -11.88 19.48 -19.85
C LEU A 13 -11.34 19.56 -18.42
N ALA A 14 -11.92 20.45 -17.60
CA ALA A 14 -11.60 20.53 -16.18
C ALA A 14 -11.97 19.23 -15.45
N PHE A 15 -13.14 18.66 -15.72
CA PHE A 15 -13.59 17.39 -15.14
C PHE A 15 -12.69 16.22 -15.56
N LEU A 16 -12.18 16.21 -16.79
CA LEU A 16 -11.19 15.22 -17.24
C LEU A 16 -9.85 15.39 -16.52
N ALA A 17 -9.39 16.62 -16.30
CA ALA A 17 -8.14 16.91 -15.62
C ALA A 17 -8.17 16.52 -14.12
N LEU A 18 -9.34 16.60 -13.47
CA LEU A 18 -9.55 16.24 -12.06
C LEU A 18 -9.60 14.73 -11.79
N ARG A 19 -9.71 13.87 -12.81
CA ARG A 19 -9.87 12.41 -12.65
C ARG A 19 -8.59 11.67 -12.27
N GLY A 20 -7.48 12.38 -12.08
CA GLY A 20 -6.14 11.80 -12.12
C GLY A 20 -5.23 11.99 -10.89
N CYS A 21 -5.76 12.24 -9.69
CA CYS A 21 -4.88 12.52 -8.55
C CYS A 21 -5.44 11.97 -7.25
N PHE A 22 -5.54 10.65 -7.13
CA PHE A 22 -6.03 10.01 -5.90
C PHE A 22 -5.05 8.96 -5.39
N GLY A 23 -3.80 9.37 -5.15
CA GLY A 23 -2.89 8.60 -4.30
C GLY A 23 -3.40 8.59 -2.86
N THR A 24 -3.21 7.47 -2.16
CA THR A 24 -3.47 7.37 -0.72
C THR A 24 -2.17 7.08 0.02
N SER A 25 -2.03 7.63 1.21
CA SER A 25 -0.89 7.34 2.07
C SER A 25 -1.35 7.25 3.51
N TRP A 26 -0.79 6.30 4.26
CA TRP A 26 -1.06 6.15 5.68
C TRP A 26 0.20 5.74 6.43
N ASN A 27 0.17 5.94 7.74
CA ASN A 27 1.18 5.40 8.65
C ASN A 27 0.55 4.21 9.38
N GLN A 28 1.28 3.10 9.46
CA GLN A 28 0.85 1.93 10.21
C GLN A 28 1.89 1.58 11.28
N ARG A 29 1.42 0.99 12.38
CA ARG A 29 2.28 0.55 13.48
C ARG A 29 2.44 -0.95 13.41
N LEU A 30 3.69 -1.39 13.36
CA LEU A 30 4.08 -2.77 13.54
C LEU A 30 4.47 -2.98 15.00
N THR A 31 3.89 -3.99 15.65
CA THR A 31 4.28 -4.42 17.00
C THR A 31 4.78 -5.85 16.92
N LEU A 32 6.02 -6.05 17.35
CA LEU A 32 6.58 -7.38 17.57
C LEU A 32 6.39 -7.74 19.03
N VAL A 33 5.87 -8.93 19.27
CA VAL A 33 5.74 -9.52 20.59
C VAL A 33 6.53 -10.82 20.57
N ILE A 34 7.49 -10.96 21.47
CA ILE A 34 8.46 -12.05 21.47
C ILE A 34 8.42 -12.70 22.84
N GLU A 35 8.12 -13.98 22.88
CA GLU A 35 8.27 -14.78 24.08
C GLU A 35 9.75 -15.09 24.31
N THR A 36 10.26 -14.74 25.48
CA THR A 36 11.63 -15.09 25.91
C THR A 36 11.56 -15.92 27.19
N PRO A 37 12.63 -16.67 27.54
CA PRO A 37 12.67 -17.38 28.83
C PRO A 37 12.47 -16.49 30.06
N GLN A 38 12.70 -15.17 29.93
CA GLN A 38 12.57 -14.17 30.99
C GLN A 38 11.19 -13.49 31.00
N GLY A 39 10.33 -13.82 30.02
CA GLY A 39 9.03 -13.22 29.82
C GLY A 39 8.86 -12.58 28.44
N GLU A 40 7.70 -11.99 28.21
CA GLU A 40 7.39 -11.34 26.95
C GLU A 40 8.13 -10.00 26.83
N VAL A 41 8.76 -9.77 25.67
CA VAL A 41 9.30 -8.47 25.30
C VAL A 41 8.62 -7.99 24.02
N SER A 42 8.46 -6.67 23.88
CA SER A 42 7.83 -6.09 22.69
C SER A 42 8.60 -4.89 22.15
N GLY A 43 8.58 -4.74 20.83
CA GLY A 43 9.11 -3.56 20.15
C GLY A 43 8.18 -3.10 19.04
N LYS A 44 8.26 -1.81 18.72
CA LYS A 44 7.33 -1.15 17.81
C LYS A 44 8.09 -0.39 16.74
N SER A 45 7.60 -0.45 15.50
CA SER A 45 8.06 0.39 14.40
C SER A 45 6.87 1.04 13.71
N VAL A 46 7.08 2.22 13.14
CA VAL A 46 6.08 2.91 12.33
C VAL A 46 6.55 2.87 10.89
N THR A 47 5.73 2.28 10.01
CA THR A 47 5.97 2.26 8.58
C THR A 47 5.01 3.21 7.88
N LYS A 48 5.51 3.93 6.88
CA LYS A 48 4.68 4.74 5.98
C LYS A 48 4.42 3.95 4.72
N VAL A 49 3.15 3.83 4.35
CA VAL A 49 2.71 3.25 3.09
C VAL A 49 2.23 4.37 2.18
N SER A 50 2.63 4.32 0.92
CA SER A 50 2.15 5.25 -0.11
C SER A 50 1.75 4.46 -1.35
N PHE A 51 0.49 4.59 -1.73
CA PHE A 51 -0.09 3.98 -2.91
C PHE A 51 -0.48 5.08 -3.90
N SER A 52 -0.06 4.93 -5.15
CA SER A 52 -0.44 5.82 -6.24
C SER A 52 -1.12 5.01 -7.33
N PRO A 53 -2.46 5.11 -7.47
CA PRO A 53 -3.16 4.49 -8.59
C PRO A 53 -2.78 5.21 -9.88
N ARG A 54 -2.71 4.47 -10.99
CA ARG A 54 -2.41 5.04 -12.29
C ARG A 54 -3.65 5.73 -12.88
N ASN A 55 -3.44 6.87 -13.53
CA ASN A 55 -4.48 7.57 -14.28
C ASN A 55 -4.81 6.81 -15.56
N LYS A 56 -5.98 6.18 -15.62
CA LYS A 56 -6.50 5.43 -16.77
C LYS A 56 -6.96 6.33 -17.94
N ILE A 57 -6.22 7.39 -18.27
CA ILE A 57 -6.72 8.37 -19.24
C ILE A 57 -6.39 7.97 -20.69
N PHE A 58 -5.31 7.22 -20.99
CA PHE A 58 -4.94 7.01 -22.41
C PHE A 58 -4.31 5.67 -22.86
N LEU A 59 -3.90 4.74 -21.99
CA LEU A 59 -3.22 3.50 -22.44
C LEU A 59 -3.70 2.28 -21.65
N ARG A 60 -4.34 1.32 -22.33
CA ARG A 60 -4.97 0.12 -21.75
C ARG A 60 -4.00 -0.97 -21.29
N ASP A 61 -2.73 -0.93 -21.70
CA ASP A 61 -1.80 -2.08 -21.58
C ASP A 61 -0.50 -1.82 -20.79
N LEU A 62 -0.38 -0.69 -20.07
CA LEU A 62 0.77 -0.44 -19.19
C LEU A 62 0.30 -0.37 -17.73
N ASP A 63 0.01 -1.54 -17.18
CA ASP A 63 -0.65 -1.72 -15.89
C ASP A 63 0.38 -1.86 -14.76
N SER A 64 0.96 -0.75 -14.33
CA SER A 64 1.73 -0.75 -13.06
C SER A 64 1.25 0.36 -12.14
N SER A 65 0.59 -0.03 -11.05
CA SER A 65 0.38 0.81 -9.88
C SER A 65 1.66 0.85 -9.05
N THR A 66 1.89 1.92 -8.29
CA THR A 66 3.12 2.06 -7.49
C THR A 66 2.80 2.01 -6.00
N LEU A 67 3.39 1.03 -5.32
CA LEU A 67 3.40 0.92 -3.86
C LEU A 67 4.80 1.24 -3.34
N ARG A 68 4.88 2.08 -2.30
CA ARG A 68 6.13 2.41 -1.61
C ARG A 68 5.98 2.21 -0.09
N LEU A 69 6.96 1.56 0.51
CA LEU A 69 7.10 1.37 1.95
C LEU A 69 8.34 2.13 2.45
N ARG A 70 8.26 2.67 3.67
CA ARG A 70 9.38 3.34 4.34
C ARG A 70 9.34 3.07 5.84
N GLY A 71 10.47 2.69 6.44
CA GLY A 71 10.62 2.44 7.89
C GLY A 71 10.72 0.96 8.30
N GLU A 72 11.31 0.12 7.45
CA GLU A 72 11.03 -1.32 7.35
C GLU A 72 11.57 -2.22 8.48
N ALA A 73 12.45 -1.73 9.36
CA ALA A 73 13.01 -2.54 10.43
C ALA A 73 12.36 -2.22 11.79
N ALA A 74 11.96 -3.27 12.51
CA ALA A 74 11.70 -3.20 13.95
C ALA A 74 12.86 -3.88 14.70
N MET A 75 13.29 -3.26 15.79
CA MET A 75 14.38 -3.75 16.64
C MET A 75 13.84 -3.97 18.05
N VAL A 76 14.16 -5.13 18.64
CA VAL A 76 13.73 -5.50 20.00
C VAL A 76 14.91 -6.10 20.75
N GLU A 77 15.19 -5.63 21.96
CA GLU A 77 16.14 -6.29 22.85
C GLU A 77 15.45 -7.52 23.44
N VAL A 78 16.01 -8.71 23.20
CA VAL A 78 15.43 -9.99 23.64
C VAL A 78 16.09 -10.54 24.91
N LEU A 79 17.33 -10.14 25.15
CA LEU A 79 18.13 -10.42 26.34
C LEU A 79 19.10 -9.24 26.52
N PRO A 80 19.69 -9.03 27.71
CA PRO A 80 20.65 -7.95 27.91
C PRO A 80 21.76 -7.95 26.84
N ASN A 81 21.86 -6.86 26.08
CA ASN A 81 22.77 -6.66 24.95
C ASN A 81 22.58 -7.61 23.76
N ARG A 82 21.41 -8.24 23.60
CA ARG A 82 21.06 -9.10 22.46
C ARG A 82 19.80 -8.60 21.79
N TRP A 83 19.91 -8.36 20.49
CA TRP A 83 18.90 -7.66 19.71
C TRP A 83 18.36 -8.53 18.57
N LEU A 84 17.04 -8.54 18.41
CA LEU A 84 16.37 -9.07 17.23
C LEU A 84 16.06 -7.91 16.28
N PHE A 85 16.47 -8.06 15.03
CA PHE A 85 16.10 -7.18 13.93
C PHE A 85 15.13 -7.94 13.03
N ALA A 86 13.88 -7.50 12.97
CA ALA A 86 12.91 -8.05 12.04
C ALA A 86 12.80 -7.12 10.84
N LEU A 87 13.25 -7.63 9.69
CA LEU A 87 12.84 -7.15 8.38
C LEU A 87 11.68 -8.03 7.96
N LEU A 88 10.54 -7.45 7.63
CA LEU A 88 9.37 -8.21 7.18
C LEU A 88 9.27 -8.10 5.65
N PRO A 89 9.89 -9.03 4.89
CA PRO A 89 9.79 -9.04 3.43
C PRO A 89 8.36 -9.35 2.99
N GLY A 90 7.95 -8.86 1.81
CA GLY A 90 6.68 -9.24 1.20
C GLY A 90 5.45 -8.51 1.76
N GLN A 91 5.63 -7.54 2.67
CA GLN A 91 4.52 -6.66 3.08
C GLN A 91 3.96 -5.88 1.88
N GLU A 92 4.81 -5.50 0.92
CA GLU A 92 4.37 -4.87 -0.32
C GLU A 92 3.35 -5.73 -1.06
N THR A 93 3.57 -7.05 -1.15
CA THR A 93 2.70 -7.98 -1.88
C THR A 93 1.34 -8.11 -1.21
N LEU A 94 1.30 -8.31 0.11
CA LEU A 94 0.05 -8.42 0.87
C LEU A 94 -0.77 -7.13 0.84
N ILE A 95 -0.09 -5.99 0.98
CA ILE A 95 -0.74 -4.68 0.91
C ILE A 95 -1.25 -4.42 -0.52
N TYR A 96 -0.47 -4.77 -1.54
CA TYR A 96 -0.85 -4.62 -2.94
C TYR A 96 -2.14 -5.38 -3.25
N TYR A 97 -2.21 -6.67 -2.89
CA TYR A 97 -3.41 -7.48 -3.13
C TYR A 97 -4.63 -6.96 -2.37
N HIS A 98 -4.48 -6.52 -1.12
CA HIS A 98 -5.59 -5.94 -0.36
C HIS A 98 -6.10 -4.62 -0.99
N LEU A 99 -5.23 -3.85 -1.63
CA LEU A 99 -5.62 -2.64 -2.37
C LEU A 99 -6.29 -2.96 -3.72
N GLU A 100 -5.90 -4.06 -4.38
CA GLU A 100 -6.48 -4.51 -5.65
C GLU A 100 -7.85 -5.19 -5.46
N ASP A 101 -8.00 -6.03 -4.42
CA ASP A 101 -9.23 -6.78 -4.05
C ASP A 101 -10.42 -5.86 -3.68
N ARG A 102 -10.18 -4.59 -3.35
CA ARG A 102 -11.26 -3.60 -3.23
C ARG A 102 -11.90 -3.20 -4.56
N ARG A 103 -11.44 -3.73 -5.70
CA ARG A 103 -12.19 -3.67 -6.97
C ARG A 103 -13.16 -4.85 -7.03
N PRO A 104 -14.49 -4.61 -7.09
CA PRO A 104 -15.51 -5.63 -6.88
C PRO A 104 -15.63 -6.69 -8.00
N ASP A 105 -14.64 -6.84 -8.90
CA ASP A 105 -14.81 -7.62 -10.14
C ASP A 105 -13.65 -8.58 -10.49
N ASP A 106 -12.62 -8.73 -9.64
CA ASP A 106 -11.49 -9.61 -9.96
C ASP A 106 -11.44 -10.87 -9.06
N GLN A 107 -11.62 -12.03 -9.70
CA GLN A 107 -11.63 -13.35 -9.07
C GLN A 107 -10.23 -13.68 -8.53
N MET A 108 -10.15 -14.04 -7.24
CA MET A 108 -8.90 -14.33 -6.53
C MET A 108 -8.01 -15.35 -7.30
N PRO A 109 -6.73 -15.04 -7.58
CA PRO A 109 -5.85 -16.01 -8.23
C PRO A 109 -5.54 -17.17 -7.27
N ARG A 110 -5.95 -18.39 -7.66
CA ARG A 110 -5.61 -19.64 -6.97
C ARG A 110 -4.09 -19.82 -6.98
N GLY A 111 -3.45 -19.74 -5.80
CA GLY A 111 -2.01 -20.00 -5.68
C GLY A 111 -1.31 -19.56 -4.39
N LEU A 112 -2.00 -18.91 -3.43
CA LEU A 112 -1.37 -18.41 -2.20
C LEU A 112 -1.55 -19.32 -0.96
N GLU A 113 -2.07 -20.54 -1.11
CA GLU A 113 -2.26 -21.47 0.01
C GLU A 113 -0.94 -21.93 0.65
N GLY A 114 0.22 -21.71 0.02
CA GLY A 114 1.53 -22.12 0.54
C GLY A 114 2.38 -21.01 1.16
N ALA A 115 1.94 -19.74 1.18
CA ALA A 115 2.73 -18.63 1.71
C ALA A 115 2.49 -18.36 3.20
N ILE A 116 1.62 -19.15 3.83
CA ILE A 116 1.30 -19.12 5.26
C ILE A 116 1.60 -20.53 5.82
N SER A 117 2.88 -20.90 5.85
CA SER A 117 3.41 -22.01 6.65
C SER A 117 4.77 -21.64 7.18
#